data_AF-A0A1M7AXR5-F1
#
_entry.id   AF-A0A1M7AXR5-F1
#
_cell.length_a   1.000
_cell.length_b   1.000
_cell.length_c   1.000
_cell.angle_alpha   90.00
_cell.angle_beta   90.00
_cell.angle_gamma   90.00
#
_symmetry.space_group_name_H-M   'P 1'
#
loop_
_entity.id
_entity.type
_entity.pdbx_description
1 polymer ?
#
loop_
_entity_poly.entity_id
_entity_poly.type
_entity_poly.pdbx_seq_one_letter_code
_entity_poly.pdbx_strand_id
1 'polypeptide(L)'
;MLCPHCHSELKDNATFCPHCGSDANTGWKDGAEFTDLETPDYDEILENEFGTDEFGEKKKKANPFAIAAAVIVALAFIAAMLF
;
A
#
# COMPACT_ATOMS: atom_id res chain seq x y z
N MET A 1 -28.43 -15.51 26.60
CA MET A 1 -28.69 -14.85 25.29
C MET A 1 -27.44 -14.94 24.40
N LEU A 2 -27.52 -14.69 23.08
CA LEU A 2 -26.33 -14.66 22.21
C LEU A 2 -25.92 -13.21 21.90
N CYS A 3 -24.61 -12.96 21.82
CA CYS A 3 -24.06 -11.67 21.43
C CYS A 3 -24.43 -11.36 19.96
N PRO A 4 -25.07 -10.22 19.63
CA PRO A 4 -25.46 -9.90 18.25
C PRO A 4 -24.25 -9.63 17.34
N HIS A 5 -23.08 -9.33 17.90
CA HIS A 5 -21.86 -9.04 17.14
C HIS A 5 -21.06 -10.30 16.78
N CYS A 6 -20.78 -11.16 17.76
CA CYS A 6 -19.90 -12.34 17.58
C CYS A 6 -20.59 -13.69 17.82
N HIS A 7 -21.87 -13.67 18.19
CA HIS A 7 -22.70 -14.86 18.44
C HIS A 7 -22.25 -15.76 19.59
N SER A 8 -21.36 -15.29 20.48
CA SER A 8 -21.01 -16.03 21.70
C SER A 8 -22.15 -16.01 22.73
N GLU A 9 -22.13 -16.96 23.66
CA GLU A 9 -23.08 -16.97 24.78
C GLU A 9 -22.83 -15.82 25.76
N LEU A 10 -23.92 -15.18 26.22
CA LEU A 10 -23.93 -14.09 27.18
C LEU A 10 -24.82 -14.43 28.37
N LYS A 11 -24.36 -14.01 29.55
CA LYS A 11 -25.16 -14.00 30.78
C LYS A 11 -26.29 -12.98 30.67
N ASP A 12 -27.39 -13.23 31.38
CA ASP A 12 -28.62 -12.44 31.27
C ASP A 12 -28.47 -10.96 31.67
N ASN A 13 -27.43 -10.62 32.44
CA ASN A 13 -27.13 -9.26 32.89
C ASN A 13 -25.76 -8.74 32.37
N ALA A 14 -25.25 -9.32 31.29
CA ALA A 14 -23.99 -8.88 30.70
C ALA A 14 -24.10 -7.44 30.17
N THR A 15 -23.20 -6.56 30.61
CA THR A 15 -23.12 -5.17 30.12
C THR A 15 -22.22 -5.03 28.89
N PHE A 16 -21.35 -6.02 28.63
CA PHE A 16 -20.48 -6.14 27.47
C PHE A 16 -20.20 -7.62 27.18
N CYS A 17 -19.70 -7.94 25.98
CA CYS A 17 -19.33 -9.29 25.58
C CYS A 17 -17.88 -9.61 26.00
N PRO A 18 -17.62 -10.64 26.81
CA PRO A 18 -16.26 -11.01 27.23
C PRO A 18 -15.44 -11.65 26.10
N HIS A 19 -16.07 -12.05 24.99
CA HIS A 19 -15.37 -12.67 23.85
C HIS A 19 -14.91 -11.67 22.79
N CYS A 20 -15.69 -10.63 22.49
CA CYS A 20 -15.35 -9.65 21.46
C CYS A 20 -15.32 -8.19 21.94
N GLY A 21 -15.67 -7.93 23.19
CA GLY A 21 -15.68 -6.58 23.77
C GLY A 21 -16.87 -5.70 23.39
N SER A 22 -17.71 -6.11 22.43
CA SER A 22 -18.88 -5.34 22.01
C SER A 22 -19.90 -5.18 23.14
N ASP A 23 -20.58 -4.04 23.15
CA ASP A 23 -21.54 -3.65 24.18
C ASP A 23 -22.72 -2.86 23.58
N ALA A 24 -23.58 -2.35 24.48
CA ALA A 24 -24.74 -1.55 24.13
C ALA A 24 -24.44 -0.23 23.41
N ASN A 25 -23.19 0.22 23.28
CA ASN A 25 -22.83 1.45 22.55
C ASN A 25 -22.04 1.20 21.27
N THR A 26 -21.49 0.01 21.15
CA THR A 26 -20.71 -0.44 20.01
C THR A 26 -21.55 -1.46 19.23
N GLY A 27 -21.22 -2.75 19.31
CA GLY A 27 -21.77 -3.79 18.43
C GLY A 27 -23.15 -4.36 18.77
N TRP A 28 -23.87 -3.86 19.77
CA TRP A 28 -25.22 -4.34 20.11
C TRP A 28 -26.36 -3.39 19.71
N LYS A 29 -26.03 -2.18 19.20
CA LYS A 29 -27.04 -1.25 18.69
C LYS A 29 -27.45 -1.63 17.27
N ASP A 30 -28.71 -1.38 16.95
CA ASP A 30 -29.18 -1.43 15.56
C ASP A 30 -28.39 -0.42 14.73
N GLY A 31 -27.86 -0.84 13.57
CA GLY A 31 -27.00 -0.03 12.71
C GLY A 31 -25.52 0.02 13.14
N ALA A 32 -25.10 -0.79 14.11
CA ALA A 32 -23.68 -1.03 14.40
C ALA A 32 -23.01 -2.00 13.41
N GLU A 33 -23.73 -2.39 12.36
CA GLU A 33 -23.17 -3.11 11.23
C GLU A 33 -22.05 -2.28 10.60
N PHE A 34 -20.94 -2.94 10.31
CA PHE A 34 -19.80 -2.34 9.63
C PHE A 34 -20.27 -1.90 8.24
N THR A 35 -20.74 -0.66 8.11
CA THR A 35 -20.91 -0.02 6.81
C THR A 35 -19.55 -0.05 6.15
N ASP A 36 -19.47 -0.59 4.94
CA ASP A 36 -18.29 -0.69 4.09
C ASP A 36 -17.41 0.55 4.25
N LEU A 37 -16.48 0.49 5.20
CA LEU A 37 -15.52 1.54 5.41
C LEU A 37 -14.62 1.42 4.19
N GLU A 38 -14.61 2.46 3.35
CA GLU A 38 -13.61 2.59 2.30
C GLU A 38 -12.25 2.56 2.99
N THR A 39 -11.64 1.37 2.99
CA THR A 39 -10.27 1.22 3.44
C THR A 39 -9.38 1.99 2.47
N PRO A 40 -8.34 2.68 2.95
CA PRO A 40 -7.35 3.30 2.08
C PRO A 40 -6.85 2.32 1.03
N ASP A 41 -6.55 2.81 -0.18
CA ASP A 41 -6.01 1.99 -1.26
C ASP A 41 -4.65 1.40 -0.83
N TYR A 42 -4.60 0.07 -0.70
CA TYR A 42 -3.41 -0.64 -0.29
C TYR A 42 -2.25 -0.44 -1.26
N ASP A 43 -2.54 -0.37 -2.57
CA ASP A 43 -1.53 -0.23 -3.61
C ASP A 43 -0.87 1.16 -3.53
N GLU A 44 -1.65 2.21 -3.27
CA GLU A 44 -1.14 3.57 -3.08
C GLU A 44 -0.20 3.66 -1.86
N ILE A 45 -0.58 3.05 -0.73
CA ILE A 45 0.24 3.04 0.48
C ILE A 45 1.55 2.28 0.24
N LEU A 46 1.47 1.14 -0.45
CA LEU A 46 2.64 0.32 -0.74
C LEU A 46 3.66 1.07 -1.61
N GLU A 47 3.20 1.78 -2.64
CA GLU A 47 4.06 2.59 -3.50
C GLU A 47 4.73 3.74 -2.74
N ASN A 48 3.98 4.43 -1.88
CA ASN A 48 4.46 5.58 -1.11
C ASN A 48 5.47 5.18 -0.02
N GLU A 49 5.26 4.07 0.67
CA GLU A 49 6.10 3.67 1.82
C GLU A 49 7.25 2.74 1.45
N PHE A 50 7.03 1.78 0.54
CA PHE A 50 8.01 0.72 0.28
C PHE A 50 8.83 0.92 -0.98
N GLY A 51 8.39 1.80 -1.89
CA GLY A 51 9.10 2.04 -3.13
C GLY A 51 9.11 0.81 -4.05
N THR A 52 9.11 1.07 -5.36
CA THR A 52 9.15 0.01 -6.36
C THR A 52 10.55 -0.61 -6.44
N ASP A 53 10.83 -1.63 -5.63
CA ASP A 53 11.98 -2.51 -5.84
C ASP A 53 11.82 -3.88 -5.16
N GLU A 54 10.95 -4.71 -5.74
CA GLU A 54 11.28 -6.15 -5.79
C GLU A 54 11.37 -6.71 -7.22
N PHE A 55 10.62 -6.20 -8.22
CA PHE A 55 10.76 -6.65 -9.63
C PHE A 55 10.42 -5.58 -10.69
N GLY A 56 10.63 -4.30 -10.39
CA GLY A 56 10.32 -3.19 -11.30
C GLY A 56 11.56 -2.64 -11.99
N GLU A 57 11.98 -3.21 -13.14
CA GLU A 57 13.04 -2.61 -13.95
C GLU A 57 12.61 -1.21 -14.42
N LYS A 58 13.09 -0.16 -13.74
CA LYS A 58 12.97 1.21 -14.22
C LYS A 58 13.74 1.31 -15.54
N LYS A 59 13.03 1.31 -16.67
CA LYS A 59 13.61 1.63 -17.97
C LYS A 59 14.21 3.03 -17.89
N LYS A 60 15.53 3.12 -17.66
CA LYS A 60 16.26 4.38 -17.70
C LYS A 60 16.11 4.96 -19.10
N LYS A 61 15.24 5.95 -19.26
CA LYS A 61 15.11 6.72 -20.49
C LYS A 61 16.44 7.43 -20.70
N ALA A 62 17.25 6.94 -21.64
CA ALA A 62 18.58 7.49 -21.88
C ALA A 62 18.47 8.98 -22.26
N ASN A 63 19.22 9.85 -21.57
CA ASN A 63 19.23 11.28 -21.86
C ASN A 63 19.93 11.50 -23.22
N PRO A 64 19.24 12.07 -24.23
CA PRO A 64 19.80 12.23 -25.59
C PRO A 64 21.08 13.08 -25.60
N PHE A 65 21.22 14.02 -24.66
CA PHE A 65 22.44 14.82 -24.53
C PHE A 65 23.64 13.99 -24.07
N ALA A 66 23.44 12.99 -23.21
CA ALA A 66 24.51 12.09 -22.78
C ALA A 66 24.99 11.20 -23.92
N ILE A 67 24.06 10.75 -24.78
CA ILE A 67 24.40 9.97 -25.97
C ILE A 67 25.22 10.82 -26.95
N ALA A 68 24.76 12.05 -27.23
CA ALA A 68 25.47 12.96 -28.13
C ALA A 68 26.89 13.28 -27.64
N ALA A 69 27.06 13.56 -26.35
CA ALA A 69 28.37 13.81 -25.74
C ALA A 69 29.31 12.60 -25.87
N ALA A 70 28.81 11.38 -25.61
CA ALA A 70 29.60 10.16 -25.74
C ALA A 70 30.07 9.93 -27.20
N VAL A 71 29.21 10.19 -28.18
CA VAL A 71 29.56 10.08 -29.61
C VAL A 71 30.63 11.09 -29.98
N ILE A 72 30.50 12.36 -29.55
CA ILE A 72 31.48 13.41 -29.85
C ILE A 72 32.86 13.05 -29.28
N VAL A 73 32.91 12.58 -28.03
CA VAL A 73 34.16 12.16 -27.38
C VAL A 73 34.79 10.98 -28.12
N ALA A 74 33.99 9.99 -28.51
CA ALA A 74 34.48 8.84 -29.27
C ALA A 74 35.06 9.25 -30.64
N LEU A 75 34.38 10.16 -31.36
CA LEU A 75 34.85 10.66 -32.66
C LEU A 75 36.14 11.48 -32.51
N ALA A 76 36.25 12.31 -31.47
CA ALA A 76 37.46 13.07 -31.17
C ALA A 76 38.65 12.15 -30.86
N PHE A 77 38.40 11.07 -30.09
CA PHE A 77 39.43 10.08 -29.75
C PHE A 77 39.89 9.31 -30.99
N ILE A 78 38.97 8.88 -31.85
CA ILE A 78 39.30 8.20 -33.11
C ILE A 78 40.11 9.12 -34.02
N ALA A 79 39.72 10.39 -34.16
CA ALA A 79 40.48 11.36 -34.93
C ALA A 79 41.90 11.53 -34.37
N ALA A 80 42.06 11.65 -33.05
CA ALA A 80 43.37 11.76 -32.42
C ALA A 80 44.25 10.50 -32.55
N MET A 81 43.68 9.32 -32.83
CA MET A 81 44.45 8.11 -33.10
C MET A 81 44.79 7.93 -34.59
N LEU A 82 44.09 8.62 -35.49
CA LEU A 82 44.29 8.53 -36.95
C LEU A 82 45.20 9.62 -37.51
N PHE A 83 45.41 10.72 -36.76
CA PHE A 83 46.30 11.83 -37.08
C PHE A 83 47.52 11.83 -36.16
#